data_AF-A0A965B3T8-F1
#
_entry.id   AF-A0A965B3T8-F1
#
_cell.length_a   1.000
_cell.length_b   1.000
_cell.length_c   1.000
_cell.angle_alpha   90.00
_cell.angle_beta   90.00
_cell.angle_gamma   90.00
#
_symmetry.space_group_name_H-M   'P 1'
#
loop_
_entity.id
_entity.type
_entity.pdbx_description
1 polymer ?
#
loop_
_entity_poly.entity_id
_entity_poly.type
_entity_poly.pdbx_seq_one_letter_code
_entity_poly.pdbx_strand_id
1 'polypeptide(L)'
;VRALTGRAPAAYIGDNTRPDAVRTRTLSEETTRVFRARVVNPRWMAAMRRHGYKGAFEMAATVDYLFGYDATAGVMADWMYEELTAQYVLDPQNRKFLSASNPWALHGMSERLLEAAGRGLWESPDPETLNGLRQALLETEGELEAR
;
A
#
# COMPACT_ATOMS: atom_id res chain seq x y z
N VAL A 1 -16.38 17.81 0.85
CA VAL A 1 -17.57 17.62 1.73
C VAL A 1 -17.18 17.64 3.21
N ARG A 2 -16.42 16.65 3.74
CA ARG A 2 -16.05 16.58 5.16
C ARG A 2 -15.51 17.89 5.75
N ALA A 3 -14.58 18.56 5.06
CA ALA A 3 -14.02 19.84 5.51
C ALA A 3 -15.06 20.97 5.65
N LEU A 4 -16.14 20.95 4.86
CA LEU A 4 -17.20 21.97 4.89
C LEU A 4 -18.32 21.64 5.88
N THR A 5 -18.62 20.34 6.05
CA THR A 5 -19.81 19.89 6.79
C THR A 5 -19.48 19.25 8.14
N GLY A 6 -18.20 19.01 8.44
CA GLY A 6 -17.75 18.24 9.60
C GLY A 6 -18.08 16.74 9.54
N ARG A 7 -18.70 16.25 8.45
CA ARG A 7 -19.14 14.85 8.30
C ARG A 7 -18.73 14.29 6.94
N ALA A 8 -18.16 13.08 6.95
CA ALA A 8 -17.91 12.36 5.71
C ALA A 8 -19.24 11.97 5.05
N PRO A 9 -19.42 12.22 3.74
CA PRO A 9 -20.57 11.68 3.01
C PRO A 9 -20.41 10.16 2.84
N ALA A 10 -21.51 9.47 2.55
CA ALA A 10 -21.41 8.12 2.02
C ALA A 10 -20.67 8.15 0.68
N ALA A 11 -19.69 7.26 0.50
CA ALA A 11 -18.90 7.13 -0.72
C ALA A 11 -19.17 5.77 -1.35
N TYR A 12 -19.51 5.77 -2.64
CA TYR A 12 -19.90 4.58 -3.39
C TYR A 12 -19.10 4.45 -4.69
N ILE A 13 -18.88 3.23 -5.12
CA ILE A 13 -18.33 2.87 -6.43
C ILE A 13 -19.42 2.16 -7.24
N GLY A 14 -19.66 2.66 -8.45
CA GLY A 14 -20.45 1.97 -9.47
C GLY A 14 -19.54 1.05 -10.28
N ASP A 15 -19.71 -0.26 -10.11
CA ASP A 15 -19.03 -1.27 -10.92
C ASP A 15 -19.88 -1.59 -12.15
N ASN A 16 -19.46 -1.04 -13.29
CA ASN A 16 -20.00 -1.28 -14.61
C ASN A 16 -19.07 -2.11 -15.50
N THR A 17 -18.11 -2.85 -14.91
CA THR A 17 -17.21 -3.75 -15.67
C THR A 17 -17.96 -4.82 -16.46
N ARG A 18 -19.17 -5.16 -15.99
CA ARG A 18 -20.16 -6.01 -16.66
C ARG A 18 -21.46 -5.22 -16.85
N PRO A 19 -21.74 -4.71 -18.07
CA PRO A 19 -22.94 -3.90 -18.32
C PRO A 19 -24.26 -4.65 -18.05
N ASP A 20 -24.26 -5.97 -18.14
CA ASP A 20 -25.37 -6.88 -17.84
C ASP A 20 -25.57 -7.15 -16.33
N ALA A 21 -24.60 -6.76 -15.49
CA ALA A 21 -24.58 -7.06 -14.06
C ALA A 21 -23.96 -5.90 -13.26
N VAL A 22 -24.49 -4.68 -13.45
CA VAL A 22 -24.04 -3.48 -12.74
C VAL A 22 -24.25 -3.64 -11.24
N ARG A 23 -23.25 -3.26 -10.45
CA ARG A 23 -23.28 -3.33 -8.97
C ARG A 23 -22.86 -2.00 -8.38
N THR A 24 -23.39 -1.68 -7.21
CA THR A 24 -22.92 -0.56 -6.40
C THR A 24 -22.39 -1.10 -5.08
N ARG A 25 -21.24 -0.60 -4.65
CA ARG A 25 -20.60 -0.94 -3.37
C ARG A 25 -20.17 0.33 -2.67
N THR A 26 -20.00 0.27 -1.37
CA THR A 26 -19.29 1.33 -0.64
C THR A 26 -17.83 1.38 -1.10
N LEU A 27 -17.20 2.54 -0.95
CA LEU A 27 -15.78 2.69 -1.26
C LEU A 27 -14.92 1.74 -0.40
N SER A 28 -15.25 1.55 0.88
CA SER A 28 -14.53 0.63 1.78
C SER A 28 -14.61 -0.84 1.32
N GLU A 29 -15.78 -1.29 0.86
CA GLU A 29 -15.93 -2.63 0.28
C GLU A 29 -15.06 -2.81 -0.96
N GLU A 30 -15.01 -1.81 -1.85
CA GLU A 30 -14.19 -1.89 -3.06
C GLU A 30 -12.69 -1.85 -2.74
N THR A 31 -12.26 -0.99 -1.81
CA THR A 31 -10.86 -0.96 -1.35
C THR A 31 -10.45 -2.33 -0.79
N THR A 32 -11.26 -2.94 0.08
CA THR A 32 -10.99 -4.26 0.65
C THR A 32 -10.97 -5.34 -0.44
N ARG A 33 -11.89 -5.27 -1.41
CA ARG A 33 -11.96 -6.21 -2.53
C ARG A 33 -10.71 -6.13 -3.41
N VAL A 34 -10.29 -4.93 -3.80
CA VAL A 34 -9.07 -4.71 -4.58
C VAL A 34 -7.83 -5.14 -3.80
N PHE A 35 -7.80 -4.86 -2.49
CA PHE A 35 -6.71 -5.25 -1.62
C PHE A 35 -6.47 -6.76 -1.67
N ARG A 36 -7.53 -7.55 -1.42
CA ARG A 36 -7.44 -9.03 -1.44
C ARG A 36 -7.27 -9.60 -2.84
N ALA A 37 -8.00 -9.08 -3.83
CA ALA A 37 -8.01 -9.65 -5.17
C ALA A 37 -6.71 -9.35 -5.95
N ARG A 38 -6.00 -8.28 -5.61
CA ARG A 38 -4.88 -7.78 -6.41
C ARG A 38 -3.67 -7.35 -5.58
N VAL A 39 -3.82 -6.47 -4.59
CA VAL A 39 -2.68 -5.86 -3.85
C VAL A 39 -1.83 -6.95 -3.19
N VAL A 40 -2.40 -7.70 -2.26
CA VAL A 40 -1.68 -8.77 -1.53
C VAL A 40 -1.91 -10.15 -2.15
N ASN A 41 -2.38 -10.20 -3.41
CA ASN A 41 -2.58 -11.47 -4.09
C ASN A 41 -1.21 -12.02 -4.53
N PRO A 42 -0.80 -13.23 -4.06
CA PRO A 42 0.51 -13.79 -4.38
C PRO A 42 0.71 -13.99 -5.89
N ARG A 43 -0.36 -14.23 -6.67
CA ARG A 43 -0.29 -14.34 -8.13
C ARG A 43 0.08 -13.02 -8.78
N TRP A 44 -0.46 -11.90 -8.28
CA TRP A 44 -0.16 -10.56 -8.80
C TRP A 44 1.26 -10.14 -8.40
N MET A 45 1.64 -10.33 -7.13
CA MET A 45 2.99 -10.02 -6.67
C MET A 45 4.05 -10.82 -7.44
N ALA A 46 3.84 -12.12 -7.61
CA ALA A 46 4.72 -12.96 -8.42
C ALA A 46 4.76 -12.52 -9.90
N ALA A 47 3.67 -11.96 -10.43
CA ALA A 47 3.67 -11.38 -11.78
C ALA A 47 4.52 -10.12 -11.84
N MET A 48 4.35 -9.17 -10.92
CA MET A 48 5.14 -7.95 -10.85
C MET A 48 6.63 -8.25 -10.71
N ARG A 49 7.01 -9.25 -9.91
CA ARG A 49 8.42 -9.68 -9.75
C ARG A 49 9.09 -10.12 -11.06
N ARG A 50 8.33 -10.52 -12.09
CA ARG A 50 8.87 -10.89 -13.41
C ARG A 50 9.18 -9.68 -14.31
N HIS A 51 8.85 -8.46 -13.87
CA HIS A 51 8.99 -7.23 -14.65
C HIS A 51 9.98 -6.22 -14.05
N GLY A 52 10.91 -6.69 -13.21
CA GLY A 52 12.05 -5.91 -12.71
C GLY A 52 11.66 -4.54 -12.14
N TYR A 53 12.37 -3.49 -12.57
CA TYR A 53 12.16 -2.12 -12.10
C TYR A 53 10.69 -1.67 -12.19
N LYS A 54 10.02 -1.95 -13.32
CA LYS A 54 8.64 -1.50 -13.53
C LYS A 54 7.65 -2.27 -12.65
N GLY A 55 7.90 -3.55 -12.41
CA GLY A 55 7.10 -4.35 -11.48
C GLY A 55 7.19 -3.83 -10.04
N ALA A 56 8.41 -3.48 -9.60
CA ALA A 56 8.64 -2.83 -8.30
C ALA A 56 7.95 -1.45 -8.21
N PHE A 57 8.02 -0.67 -9.29
CA PHE A 57 7.32 0.61 -9.38
C PHE A 57 5.79 0.48 -9.20
N GLU A 58 5.16 -0.52 -9.82
CA GLU A 58 3.70 -0.74 -9.68
C GLU A 58 3.31 -1.11 -8.24
N MET A 59 4.18 -1.83 -7.53
CA MET A 59 4.00 -2.10 -6.10
C MET A 59 4.04 -0.81 -5.28
N ALA A 60 5.06 0.04 -5.48
CA ALA A 60 5.18 1.31 -4.76
C ALA A 60 4.04 2.28 -5.06
N ALA A 61 3.68 2.45 -6.34
CA ALA A 61 2.55 3.28 -6.74
C ALA A 61 1.24 2.83 -6.08
N THR A 62 1.06 1.52 -5.88
CA THR A 62 -0.11 1.01 -5.15
C THR A 62 -0.14 1.48 -3.70
N VAL A 63 1.00 1.50 -3.00
CA VAL A 63 1.09 1.99 -1.62
C VAL A 63 0.70 3.47 -1.57
N ASP A 64 1.22 4.29 -2.49
CA ASP A 64 0.87 5.71 -2.59
C ASP A 64 -0.62 5.93 -2.86
N TYR A 65 -1.23 5.15 -3.75
CA TYR A 65 -2.66 5.28 -4.05
C TYR A 65 -3.55 4.88 -2.88
N LEU A 66 -3.21 3.80 -2.16
CA LEU A 66 -3.95 3.39 -0.96
C LEU A 66 -3.83 4.45 0.13
N PHE A 67 -2.63 4.98 0.36
CA PHE A 67 -2.40 6.09 1.29
C PHE A 67 -3.22 7.33 0.92
N GLY A 68 -3.20 7.75 -0.35
CA GLY A 68 -3.95 8.93 -0.80
C GLY A 68 -5.47 8.76 -0.62
N TYR A 69 -5.99 7.57 -0.92
CA TYR A 69 -7.39 7.24 -0.66
C TYR A 69 -7.70 7.27 0.84
N ASP A 70 -6.79 6.79 1.68
CA ASP A 70 -7.00 6.78 3.11
C ASP A 70 -6.96 8.18 3.73
N ALA A 71 -5.96 8.98 3.37
CA ALA A 71 -5.85 10.37 3.79
C ALA A 71 -7.09 11.21 3.41
N THR A 72 -7.78 10.86 2.32
CA THR A 72 -8.96 11.58 1.84
C THR A 72 -10.27 10.99 2.33
N ALA A 73 -10.40 9.67 2.45
CA ALA A 73 -11.67 8.99 2.67
C ALA A 73 -11.68 7.99 3.84
N GLY A 74 -10.56 7.69 4.50
CA GLY A 74 -10.48 6.77 5.64
C GLY A 74 -10.90 5.35 5.26
N VAL A 75 -10.24 4.76 4.26
CA VAL A 75 -10.64 3.49 3.64
C VAL A 75 -9.73 2.32 3.99
N MET A 76 -8.54 2.59 4.54
CA MET A 76 -7.62 1.57 5.01
C MET A 76 -7.93 1.27 6.47
N ALA A 77 -7.92 -0.01 6.82
CA ALA A 77 -7.94 -0.46 8.20
C ALA A 77 -6.53 -0.88 8.62
N ASP A 78 -6.22 -0.85 9.92
CA ASP A 78 -4.90 -1.22 10.46
C ASP A 78 -4.39 -2.58 9.94
N TRP A 79 -5.24 -3.60 9.90
CA TRP A 79 -4.86 -4.93 9.39
C TRP A 79 -4.39 -4.89 7.93
N MET A 80 -4.87 -3.94 7.13
CA MET A 80 -4.47 -3.76 5.74
C MET A 80 -3.08 -3.14 5.67
N TYR A 81 -2.76 -2.19 6.54
CA TYR A 81 -1.39 -1.64 6.64
C TYR A 81 -0.40 -2.68 7.15
N GLU A 82 -0.78 -3.48 8.16
CA GLU A 82 0.02 -4.61 8.65
C GLU A 82 0.32 -5.61 7.52
N GLU A 83 -0.71 -6.10 6.83
CA GLU A 83 -0.55 -7.07 5.75
C GLU A 83 0.26 -6.48 4.57
N LEU A 84 0.00 -5.22 4.21
CA LEU A 84 0.75 -4.54 3.14
C LEU A 84 2.23 -4.43 3.49
N THR A 85 2.54 -4.06 4.73
CA THR A 85 3.92 -3.94 5.23
C THR A 85 4.62 -5.29 5.25
N ALA A 86 3.95 -6.31 5.80
CA ALA A 86 4.46 -7.67 5.87
C ALA A 86 4.79 -8.22 4.47
N GLN A 87 3.86 -8.08 3.51
CA GLN A 87 4.01 -8.67 2.18
C GLN A 87 4.94 -7.88 1.27
N TYR A 88 4.93 -6.54 1.33
CA TYR A 88 5.67 -5.74 0.36
C TYR A 88 7.10 -5.45 0.83
N VAL A 89 7.28 -5.11 2.11
CA VAL A 89 8.54 -4.58 2.64
C VAL A 89 9.30 -5.61 3.46
N LEU A 90 8.61 -6.35 4.34
CA LEU A 90 9.27 -7.25 5.29
C LEU A 90 9.45 -8.68 4.76
N ASP A 91 8.63 -9.12 3.80
CA ASP A 91 8.80 -10.42 3.15
C ASP A 91 10.20 -10.53 2.52
N PRO A 92 11.03 -11.52 2.91
CA PRO A 92 12.40 -11.63 2.44
C PRO A 92 12.51 -11.77 0.91
N GLN A 93 11.55 -12.45 0.28
CA GLN A 93 11.57 -12.62 -1.18
C GLN A 93 11.29 -11.29 -1.88
N ASN A 94 10.26 -10.57 -1.44
CA ASN A 94 9.86 -9.32 -2.06
C ASN A 94 10.85 -8.19 -1.77
N ARG A 95 11.38 -8.11 -0.54
CA ARG A 95 12.44 -7.16 -0.17
C ARG A 95 13.67 -7.34 -1.06
N LYS A 96 14.17 -8.58 -1.21
CA LYS A 96 15.31 -8.88 -2.09
C LYS A 96 15.04 -8.45 -3.54
N PHE A 97 13.83 -8.71 -4.05
CA PHE A 97 13.44 -8.28 -5.39
C PHE A 97 13.45 -6.75 -5.53
N LEU A 98 12.89 -6.03 -4.55
CA LEU A 98 12.81 -4.57 -4.57
C LEU A 98 14.20 -3.94 -4.46
N SER A 99 15.04 -4.36 -3.51
CA SER A 99 16.41 -3.86 -3.37
C SER A 99 17.23 -4.04 -4.65
N ALA A 100 17.10 -5.20 -5.31
CA ALA A 100 17.83 -5.47 -6.55
C ALA A 100 17.27 -4.71 -7.77
N SER A 101 15.94 -4.57 -7.87
CA SER A 101 15.29 -4.08 -9.09
C SER A 101 15.00 -2.57 -9.06
N ASN A 102 14.64 -2.04 -7.89
CA ASN A 102 14.28 -0.64 -7.69
C ASN A 102 14.36 -0.28 -6.18
N PRO A 103 15.57 -0.03 -5.64
CA PRO A 103 15.74 0.30 -4.22
C PRO A 103 15.03 1.60 -3.83
N TRP A 104 14.89 2.56 -4.75
CA TRP A 104 14.10 3.78 -4.52
C TRP A 104 12.61 3.49 -4.26
N ALA A 105 12.05 2.46 -4.91
CA ALA A 105 10.68 2.03 -4.62
C ALA A 105 10.55 1.43 -3.22
N LEU A 106 11.53 0.64 -2.77
CA LEU A 106 11.55 0.10 -1.40
C LEU A 106 11.65 1.21 -0.35
N HIS A 107 12.53 2.18 -0.59
CA HIS A 107 12.67 3.38 0.24
C HIS A 107 11.34 4.14 0.33
N GLY A 108 10.75 4.51 -0.81
CA GLY A 108 9.49 5.26 -0.86
C GLY A 108 8.31 4.53 -0.22
N MET A 109 8.21 3.20 -0.39
CA MET A 109 7.19 2.41 0.32
C MET A 109 7.39 2.43 1.83
N SER A 110 8.64 2.29 2.30
CA SER A 110 8.95 2.28 3.74
C SER A 110 8.64 3.64 4.37
N GLU A 111 9.06 4.73 3.71
CA GLU A 111 8.76 6.10 4.11
C GLU A 111 7.25 6.36 4.16
N ARG A 112 6.51 5.94 3.12
CA ARG A 112 5.07 6.16 3.06
C ARG A 112 4.29 5.42 4.15
N LEU A 113 4.68 4.19 4.45
CA LEU A 113 4.04 3.40 5.52
C LEU A 113 4.36 3.98 6.90
N LEU A 114 5.59 4.46 7.12
CA LEU A 114 5.95 5.21 8.33
C LEU A 114 5.18 6.53 8.44
N GLU A 115 4.96 7.22 7.32
CA GLU A 115 4.13 8.43 7.27
C GLU A 115 2.67 8.14 7.63
N ALA A 116 2.10 7.03 7.18
CA ALA A 116 0.76 6.61 7.55
C ALA A 116 0.61 6.46 9.07
N ALA A 117 1.58 5.78 9.70
CA ALA A 117 1.63 5.66 11.16
C ALA A 117 1.83 7.03 11.85
N GLY A 118 2.77 7.85 11.36
CA GLY A 118 3.05 9.18 11.91
C GLY A 118 1.88 10.16 11.83
N ARG A 119 0.98 9.99 10.84
CA ARG A 119 -0.24 10.78 10.66
C ARG A 119 -1.46 10.19 11.38
N GLY A 120 -1.33 9.03 12.03
CA GLY A 120 -2.44 8.32 12.68
C GLY A 120 -3.46 7.73 11.70
N LEU A 121 -3.07 7.52 10.43
CA LEU A 121 -3.88 6.79 9.45
C LEU A 121 -3.83 5.28 9.70
N TRP A 122 -2.65 4.81 10.11
CA TRP A 122 -2.46 3.50 10.72
C TRP A 122 -2.42 3.72 12.23
N GLU A 123 -3.49 3.35 12.93
CA GLU A 123 -3.74 3.78 14.31
C GLU A 123 -2.94 2.97 15.32
N SER A 124 -2.89 1.65 15.16
CA SER A 124 -2.26 0.73 16.11
C SER A 124 -1.25 -0.21 15.44
N PRO A 125 -0.16 0.31 14.86
CA PRO A 125 0.90 -0.50 14.29
C PRO A 125 1.64 -1.33 15.36
N ASP A 126 1.96 -2.58 15.05
CA ASP A 126 2.89 -3.38 15.85
C ASP A 126 4.27 -2.67 15.92
N PRO A 127 4.82 -2.41 17.12
CA PRO A 127 6.14 -1.82 17.28
C PRO A 127 7.26 -2.55 16.51
N GLU A 128 7.19 -3.89 16.41
CA GLU A 128 8.16 -4.69 15.65
C GLU A 128 8.03 -4.42 14.14
N THR A 129 6.79 -4.32 13.63
CA THR A 129 6.53 -3.95 12.24
C THR A 129 7.12 -2.56 11.91
N LEU A 130 6.93 -1.57 12.80
CA LEU A 130 7.52 -0.23 12.62
C LEU A 130 9.05 -0.24 12.67
N ASN A 131 9.64 -1.03 13.56
CA ASN A 131 11.09 -1.18 13.62
C ASN A 131 11.63 -1.82 12.33
N GLY A 132 10.93 -2.82 11.79
CA GLY A 132 11.24 -3.43 10.50
C GLY A 132 11.22 -2.42 9.34
N LEU A 133 10.23 -1.52 9.32
CA LEU A 133 10.15 -0.43 8.33
C LEU A 133 11.31 0.56 8.45
N ARG A 134 11.63 1.01 9.66
CA ARG A 134 12.75 1.93 9.92
C ARG A 134 14.09 1.30 9.50
N GLN A 135 14.26 0.01 9.79
CA GLN A 135 15.44 -0.74 9.40
C GLN A 135 15.54 -0.89 7.88
N ALA A 136 14.42 -1.17 7.20
CA ALA A 136 14.38 -1.21 5.74
C ALA A 136 14.73 0.14 5.12
N LEU A 137 14.21 1.23 5.67
CA LEU A 137 14.53 2.59 5.23
C LEU A 137 16.02 2.88 5.35
N LEU A 138 16.61 2.67 6.54
CA LEU A 138 18.02 2.91 6.82
C LEU A 138 18.95 2.09 5.91
N GLU A 139 18.63 0.82 5.69
CA GLU A 139 19.41 -0.03 4.78
C GLU A 139 19.33 0.49 3.33
N THR A 140 18.14 0.92 2.88
CA THR A 140 18.00 1.48 1.54
C THR A 140 18.70 2.82 1.37
N GLU A 141 18.72 3.68 2.39
CA GLU A 141 19.49 4.93 2.37
C GLU A 141 20.98 4.64 2.18
N GLY A 142 21.55 3.70 2.97
CA GLY A 142 22.95 3.30 2.85
C GLY A 142 23.30 2.71 1.47
N GLU A 143 22.41 1.93 0.87
CA GLU A 143 22.60 1.39 -0.49
C GLU A 143 22.52 2.47 -1.57
N LEU A 144 21.68 3.50 -1.38
CA LEU A 144 21.46 4.57 -2.35
C LEU A 144 22.57 5.63 -2.30
N GLU A 145 23.07 5.97 -1.11
CA GLU A 145 24.17 6.92 -0.93
C GLU A 145 25.52 6.37 -1.44
N ALA A 146 25.68 5.05 -1.45
CA ALA A 146 26.89 4.39 -1.94
C ALA A 146 26.97 4.24 -3.47
N ARG A 147 25.92 4.63 -4.21
CA ARG A 147 25.83 4.53 -5.69
C ARG A 147 26.22 5.82 -6.38
#